data_AF-A0A2G9YL25-F1
#
_entry.id   AF-A0A2G9YL25-F1
#
_cell.length_a   1.000
_cell.length_b   1.000
_cell.length_c   1.000
_cell.angle_alpha   90.00
_cell.angle_beta   90.00
_cell.angle_gamma   90.00
#
_symmetry.space_group_name_H-M   'P 1'
#
loop_
_entity.id
_entity.type
_entity.pdbx_description
1 polymer ?
#
loop_
_entity_poly.entity_id
_entity_poly.type
_entity_poly.pdbx_seq_one_letter_code
_entity_poly.pdbx_strand_id
1 'polypeptide(L)'
;MTQIYLASKSKARRKLLQGLGLKFKVIPTGVKEIRVVKGISFARLVKMNALNKAIAAAEKIKSGVVIGADTICVQDGRIFGKPRDLKDAKVMLKRLSTKPQWLYTGIAVVDKPPHQLSKKNEGKINWCGGKDKQRIMLDYERTKVYMDKLTDKEIDRYFVKLSPLGMAGSFDIQGKGAIFIRRIEGCFYNVVGLPIRKLYLMLKKLNIKIFAFILFYCSIVLLSSGCSTEYNIVTGEQEVFYYSTDKEVAMGQAIAKEVEKEYKQVGDPLIQKRVEDIGKKIAAVSDRKEIDYHFMVLDDDEVNAFSLPGGYVYVNKGLVDKVESDDELAAVLGHEIGHIVARHSIKKLQALQGYSILRLLVAVAPSSGEIGNAADIAFAELLLGYSREDELLADQLGARYIKLAGYDPHGMITFLKKLQEINRRKPLQPKSYFKTHPYVPDRIRAVKQELGERVNFDDYINIEQNTHK
;
A
#
# COMPACT_ATOMS: atom_id res chain seq x y z
N MET A 1 18.54 26.59 -0.58
CA MET A 1 18.63 25.10 -0.58
C MET A 1 19.88 24.69 -1.33
N THR A 2 20.63 23.73 -0.81
CA THR A 2 21.83 23.20 -1.49
C THR A 2 21.43 22.47 -2.78
N GLN A 3 21.96 22.90 -3.92
CA GLN A 3 21.68 22.27 -5.21
C GLN A 3 22.39 20.91 -5.29
N ILE A 4 21.63 19.86 -5.63
CA ILE A 4 22.18 18.51 -5.84
C ILE A 4 22.37 18.26 -7.34
N TYR A 5 23.45 17.56 -7.69
CA TYR A 5 23.80 17.15 -9.04
C TYR A 5 24.06 15.64 -9.10
N LEU A 6 23.56 14.97 -10.13
CA LEU A 6 23.82 13.56 -10.41
C LEU A 6 24.81 13.43 -11.57
N ALA A 7 26.01 12.92 -11.30
CA ALA A 7 27.07 12.66 -12.27
C ALA A 7 26.88 11.31 -12.97
N SER A 8 25.77 11.12 -13.70
CA SER A 8 25.41 9.82 -14.28
C SER A 8 24.51 9.94 -15.52
N LYS A 9 24.78 9.09 -16.53
CA LYS A 9 23.89 8.85 -17.68
C LYS A 9 22.85 7.75 -17.41
N SER A 10 22.94 7.02 -16.29
CA SER A 10 22.05 5.90 -15.99
C SER A 10 20.61 6.37 -15.73
N LYS A 11 19.67 5.88 -16.55
CA LYS A 11 18.23 6.10 -16.37
C LYS A 11 17.73 5.53 -15.04
N ALA A 12 18.24 4.37 -14.61
CA ALA A 12 17.86 3.73 -13.36
C ALA A 12 18.22 4.60 -12.14
N ARG A 13 19.47 5.10 -12.08
CA ARG A 13 19.90 5.99 -10.97
C ARG A 13 19.10 7.28 -10.91
N ARG A 14 18.74 7.84 -12.07
CA ARG A 14 17.88 9.03 -12.15
C ARG A 14 16.49 8.74 -11.58
N LYS A 15 15.86 7.64 -12.01
CA LYS A 15 14.54 7.21 -11.50
C LYS A 15 14.57 6.96 -9.98
N LEU A 16 15.62 6.30 -9.48
CA LEU A 16 15.78 6.08 -8.04
C LEU A 16 15.81 7.40 -7.25
N LEU A 17 16.64 8.37 -7.67
CA LEU A 17 16.70 9.66 -6.97
C LEU A 17 15.40 10.47 -7.10
N GLN A 18 14.71 10.38 -8.24
CA GLN A 18 13.39 11.01 -8.43
C GLN A 18 12.35 10.40 -7.49
N GLY A 19 12.34 9.07 -7.34
CA GLY A 19 11.45 8.36 -6.41
C GLY A 19 11.70 8.71 -4.94
N LEU A 20 12.86 9.28 -4.60
CA LEU A 20 13.15 9.80 -3.25
C LEU A 20 12.68 11.25 -3.04
N GLY A 21 12.03 11.88 -4.03
CA GLY A 21 11.59 13.28 -3.96
C GLY A 21 12.73 14.30 -4.02
N LEU A 22 13.95 13.88 -4.36
CA LEU A 22 15.10 14.79 -4.43
C LEU A 22 15.02 15.68 -5.68
N LYS A 23 15.20 16.99 -5.49
CA LYS A 23 15.42 17.94 -6.59
C LYS A 23 16.90 17.96 -6.97
N PHE A 24 17.24 17.49 -8.17
CA PHE A 24 18.63 17.46 -8.65
C PHE A 24 18.74 17.77 -10.15
N LYS A 25 19.93 18.20 -10.59
CA LYS A 25 20.28 18.35 -12.01
C LYS A 25 21.20 17.22 -12.45
N VAL A 26 21.05 16.73 -13.67
CA VAL A 26 21.92 15.67 -14.20
C VAL A 26 23.09 16.29 -14.96
N ILE A 27 24.31 15.89 -14.62
CA ILE A 27 25.52 16.28 -15.35
C ILE A 27 26.16 15.01 -15.90
N PRO A 28 25.93 14.65 -17.17
CA PRO A 28 26.58 13.49 -17.75
C PRO A 28 28.09 13.74 -17.88
N THR A 29 28.89 12.80 -17.38
CA THR A 29 30.35 12.83 -17.50
C THR A 29 30.81 11.80 -18.52
N GLY A 30 31.74 12.19 -19.40
CA GLY A 30 32.37 11.31 -20.40
C GLY A 30 33.60 10.56 -19.87
N VAL A 31 33.80 10.53 -18.55
CA VAL A 31 34.96 9.91 -17.90
C VAL A 31 35.02 8.42 -18.27
N LYS A 32 36.16 7.99 -18.82
CA LYS A 32 36.42 6.58 -19.10
C LYS A 32 36.59 5.83 -17.77
N GLU A 33 35.80 4.76 -17.60
CA GLU A 33 35.86 3.91 -16.41
C GLU A 33 37.16 3.09 -16.41
N ILE A 34 37.84 3.05 -15.27
CA ILE A 34 38.99 2.18 -15.05
C ILE A 34 38.46 0.74 -14.98
N ARG A 35 39.02 -0.17 -15.79
CA ARG A 35 38.50 -1.53 -15.94
C ARG A 35 39.22 -2.56 -15.07
N VAL A 36 40.55 -2.57 -15.06
CA VAL A 36 41.36 -3.47 -14.23
C VAL A 36 42.67 -2.78 -13.88
N VAL A 37 43.04 -2.80 -12.60
CA VAL A 37 44.36 -2.39 -12.13
C VAL A 37 44.90 -3.49 -11.23
N LYS A 38 46.08 -4.01 -11.56
CA LYS A 38 46.75 -5.07 -10.78
C LYS A 38 46.92 -4.59 -9.34
N GLY A 39 46.50 -5.40 -8.36
CA GLY A 39 46.61 -5.09 -6.93
C GLY A 39 45.50 -4.21 -6.33
N ILE A 40 44.45 -3.85 -7.09
CA ILE A 40 43.31 -3.06 -6.58
C ILE A 40 42.08 -3.95 -6.35
N SER A 41 41.47 -3.87 -5.17
CA SER A 41 40.21 -4.57 -4.88
C SER A 41 39.02 -3.98 -5.65
N PHE A 42 38.01 -4.79 -5.97
CA PHE A 42 36.79 -4.34 -6.65
C PHE A 42 36.10 -3.18 -5.92
N ALA A 43 36.06 -3.22 -4.58
CA ALA A 43 35.53 -2.14 -3.75
C ALA A 43 36.29 -0.82 -3.94
N ARG A 44 37.63 -0.87 -4.06
CA ARG A 44 38.43 0.33 -4.33
C ARG A 44 38.24 0.82 -5.76
N LEU A 45 38.14 -0.08 -6.73
CA LEU A 45 37.91 0.24 -8.13
C LEU A 45 36.60 1.04 -8.32
N VAL A 46 35.48 0.52 -7.81
CA VAL A 46 34.18 1.20 -7.97
C VAL A 46 34.13 2.55 -7.24
N LYS A 47 34.80 2.67 -6.09
CA LYS A 47 34.93 3.95 -5.38
C LYS A 47 35.72 4.98 -6.20
N MET A 48 36.83 4.57 -6.81
CA MET A 48 37.64 5.44 -7.68
C MET A 48 36.86 5.90 -8.90
N ASN A 49 36.18 5.00 -9.60
CA ASN A 49 35.35 5.36 -10.74
C ASN A 49 34.19 6.28 -10.36
N ALA A 50 33.53 6.04 -9.23
CA ALA A 50 32.47 6.90 -8.70
C ALA A 50 33.00 8.31 -8.37
N LEU A 51 34.18 8.40 -7.75
CA LEU A 51 34.84 9.66 -7.43
C LEU A 51 35.21 10.44 -8.69
N ASN A 52 35.85 9.80 -9.67
CA ASN A 52 36.27 10.45 -10.91
C ASN A 52 35.08 11.06 -11.65
N LYS A 53 33.93 10.38 -11.65
CA LYS A 53 32.67 10.91 -12.18
C LYS A 53 32.19 12.12 -11.38
N ALA A 54 32.19 12.05 -10.05
CA ALA A 54 31.75 13.16 -9.21
C ALA A 54 32.65 14.40 -9.36
N ILE A 55 33.98 14.23 -9.36
CA ILE A 55 34.94 15.33 -9.53
C ILE A 55 34.77 16.00 -10.90
N ALA A 56 34.71 15.22 -11.98
CA ALA A 56 34.54 15.77 -13.34
C ALA A 56 33.22 16.52 -13.53
N ALA A 57 32.18 16.19 -12.76
CA ALA A 57 30.95 16.98 -12.72
C ALA A 57 31.07 18.20 -11.79
N ALA A 58 31.78 18.09 -10.66
CA ALA A 58 32.03 19.19 -9.74
C ALA A 58 32.84 20.33 -10.38
N GLU A 59 33.73 20.03 -11.32
CA GLU A 59 34.46 21.04 -12.10
C GLU A 59 33.54 21.91 -12.96
N LYS A 60 32.36 21.40 -13.34
CA LYS A 60 31.40 22.08 -14.23
C LYS A 60 30.36 22.95 -13.51
N ILE A 61 30.36 22.97 -12.17
CA ILE A 61 29.37 23.71 -11.37
C ILE A 61 30.05 24.78 -10.51
N LYS A 62 29.32 25.82 -10.11
CA LYS A 62 29.86 26.86 -9.21
C LYS A 62 29.89 26.38 -7.75
N SER A 63 28.81 25.76 -7.30
CA SER A 63 28.64 25.20 -5.95
C SER A 63 27.55 24.14 -5.92
N GLY A 64 27.48 23.35 -4.86
CA GLY A 64 26.48 22.32 -4.61
C GLY A 64 27.09 20.93 -4.40
N VAL A 65 26.22 19.93 -4.23
CA VAL A 65 26.62 18.56 -3.92
C VAL A 65 26.50 17.68 -5.15
N VAL A 66 27.57 16.95 -5.48
CA VAL A 66 27.64 16.05 -6.64
C VAL A 66 27.66 14.60 -6.19
N ILE A 67 26.76 13.80 -6.75
CA ILE A 67 26.64 12.36 -6.50
C ILE A 67 27.19 11.61 -7.72
N GLY A 68 28.25 10.84 -7.52
CA GLY A 68 28.82 9.90 -8.50
C GLY A 68 28.58 8.45 -8.08
N ALA A 69 28.40 7.57 -9.06
CA ALA A 69 28.27 6.14 -8.80
C ALA A 69 28.85 5.29 -9.94
N ASP A 70 29.37 4.11 -9.59
CA ASP A 70 29.92 3.13 -10.52
C ASP A 70 29.51 1.72 -10.11
N THR A 71 29.08 0.90 -11.06
CA THR A 71 28.56 -0.44 -10.77
C THR A 71 29.23 -1.45 -11.70
N ILE A 72 29.77 -2.52 -11.13
CA ILE A 72 30.37 -3.64 -11.87
C ILE A 72 29.76 -4.96 -11.40
N CYS A 73 29.62 -5.90 -12.33
CA CYS A 73 29.25 -7.28 -12.02
C CYS A 73 30.53 -8.14 -12.01
N VAL A 74 30.67 -9.05 -11.05
CA VAL A 74 31.86 -9.89 -10.87
C VAL A 74 31.45 -11.34 -10.66
N GLN A 75 32.02 -12.25 -11.45
CA GLN A 75 31.86 -13.70 -11.29
C GLN A 75 33.22 -14.35 -11.53
N ASP A 76 33.64 -15.25 -10.63
CA ASP A 76 34.93 -15.96 -10.69
C ASP A 76 36.14 -15.02 -10.89
N GLY A 77 36.15 -13.87 -10.19
CA GLY A 77 37.21 -12.86 -10.27
C GLY A 77 37.24 -12.03 -11.55
N ARG A 78 36.32 -12.26 -12.50
CA ARG A 78 36.22 -11.51 -13.76
C ARG A 78 35.16 -10.42 -13.67
N ILE A 79 35.48 -9.24 -14.20
CA ILE A 79 34.55 -8.09 -14.27
C ILE A 79 33.73 -8.17 -15.56
N PHE A 80 32.42 -8.06 -15.40
CA PHE A 80 31.42 -7.94 -16.46
C PHE A 80 30.84 -6.53 -16.43
N GLY A 81 31.35 -5.68 -17.33
CA GLY A 81 30.86 -4.32 -17.53
C GLY A 81 29.60 -4.29 -18.40
N LYS A 82 29.40 -3.18 -19.10
CA LYS A 82 28.36 -3.08 -20.14
C LYS A 82 28.81 -3.85 -21.39
N PRO A 83 27.91 -4.61 -22.03
CA PRO A 83 28.25 -5.34 -23.24
C PRO A 83 28.47 -4.38 -24.42
N ARG A 84 29.34 -4.78 -25.36
CA ARG A 84 29.64 -4.00 -26.57
C ARG A 84 28.49 -4.01 -27.57
N ASP A 85 27.85 -5.18 -27.69
CA ASP A 85 26.77 -5.45 -28.62
C ASP A 85 25.84 -6.55 -28.04
N LEU A 86 24.78 -6.90 -28.77
CA LEU A 86 23.80 -7.91 -28.31
C LEU A 86 24.38 -9.33 -28.20
N LYS A 87 25.38 -9.66 -29.02
CA LYS A 87 26.05 -10.98 -28.99
C LYS A 87 26.89 -11.11 -27.73
N ASP A 88 27.66 -10.07 -27.40
CA ASP A 88 28.41 -9.92 -26.16
C ASP A 88 27.48 -9.96 -24.95
N ALA A 89 26.32 -9.30 -25.04
CA ALA A 89 25.31 -9.31 -24.00
C ALA A 89 24.75 -10.72 -23.73
N LYS A 90 24.48 -11.49 -24.80
CA LYS A 90 23.95 -12.86 -24.71
C LYS A 90 24.96 -13.81 -24.07
N VAL A 91 26.21 -13.77 -24.54
CA VAL A 91 27.30 -14.58 -23.98
C VAL A 91 27.52 -14.25 -22.51
N MET A 92 27.48 -12.95 -22.16
CA MET A 92 27.62 -12.48 -20.79
C MET A 92 26.47 -12.98 -19.90
N LEU A 93 25.22 -12.79 -20.29
CA LEU A 93 24.06 -13.19 -19.49
C LEU A 93 23.98 -14.72 -19.32
N LYS A 94 24.25 -15.47 -20.39
CA LYS A 94 24.30 -16.94 -20.34
C LYS A 94 25.36 -17.42 -19.36
N ARG A 95 26.52 -16.78 -19.31
CA ARG A 95 27.56 -17.12 -18.34
C ARG A 95 27.15 -16.77 -16.93
N LEU A 96 26.64 -15.56 -16.72
CA LEU A 96 26.23 -15.08 -15.40
C LEU A 96 25.10 -15.93 -14.80
N SER A 97 24.20 -16.50 -15.61
CA SER A 97 23.12 -17.36 -15.13
C SER A 97 23.58 -18.71 -14.58
N THR A 98 24.84 -19.12 -14.80
CA THR A 98 25.32 -20.45 -14.39
C THR A 98 25.75 -20.54 -12.92
N LYS A 99 26.16 -19.42 -12.31
CA LYS A 99 26.69 -19.36 -10.94
C LYS A 99 26.39 -18.01 -10.30
N PRO A 100 26.30 -17.92 -8.97
CA PRO A 100 26.08 -16.64 -8.31
C PRO A 100 27.17 -15.60 -8.63
N GLN A 101 26.75 -14.35 -8.79
CA GLN A 101 27.60 -13.21 -9.12
C GLN A 101 27.48 -12.10 -8.08
N TRP A 102 28.53 -11.28 -7.97
CA TRP A 102 28.58 -10.13 -7.08
C TRP A 102 28.43 -8.83 -7.86
N LEU A 103 27.49 -7.98 -7.44
CA LEU A 103 27.42 -6.60 -7.91
C LEU A 103 28.03 -5.68 -6.88
N TYR A 104 29.08 -4.98 -7.28
CA TYR A 104 29.72 -3.92 -6.50
C TYR A 104 29.25 -2.57 -7.04
N THR A 105 28.71 -1.70 -6.17
CA THR A 105 28.49 -0.29 -6.51
C THR A 105 29.27 0.61 -5.59
N GLY A 106 30.15 1.42 -6.16
CA GLY A 106 30.82 2.52 -5.48
C GLY A 106 29.98 3.78 -5.57
N ILE A 107 30.00 4.57 -4.50
CA ILE A 107 29.29 5.85 -4.41
C ILE A 107 30.22 6.93 -3.88
N ALA A 108 30.16 8.10 -4.50
CA ALA A 108 30.92 9.28 -4.13
C ALA A 108 29.96 10.46 -3.95
N VAL A 109 30.13 11.20 -2.86
CA VAL A 109 29.45 12.48 -2.63
C VAL A 109 30.52 13.54 -2.47
N VAL A 110 30.47 14.57 -3.32
CA VAL A 110 31.42 15.68 -3.34
C VAL A 110 30.65 16.97 -3.04
N ASP A 111 31.00 17.64 -1.95
CA ASP A 111 30.43 18.93 -1.58
C ASP A 111 31.33 20.08 -2.08
N LYS A 112 30.81 20.86 -3.04
CA LYS A 112 31.50 22.02 -3.60
C LYS A 112 30.94 23.31 -2.98
N PRO A 113 31.72 24.06 -2.17
CA PRO A 113 31.25 25.30 -1.59
C PRO A 113 31.09 26.42 -2.65
N PRO A 114 30.21 27.40 -2.43
CA PRO A 114 30.26 28.67 -3.18
C PRO A 114 31.58 29.40 -2.88
N HIS A 115 32.23 29.98 -3.91
CA HIS A 115 33.45 30.82 -3.77
C HIS A 115 33.28 31.81 -2.59
N GLN A 116 34.27 32.10 -1.72
CA GLN A 116 35.72 32.11 -1.92
C GLN A 116 36.49 32.20 -0.57
N LEU A 117 37.72 31.69 -0.51
CA LEU A 117 38.86 32.44 0.04
C LEU A 117 40.16 31.94 -0.59
N SER A 118 40.74 32.84 -1.37
CA SER A 118 42.08 32.78 -1.92
C SER A 118 43.11 32.59 -0.80
N LYS A 119 43.98 31.58 -0.93
CA LYS A 119 45.43 31.84 -0.90
C LYS A 119 46.09 30.97 -1.97
N LYS A 120 46.82 31.68 -2.84
CA LYS A 120 47.80 31.21 -3.82
C LYS A 120 48.27 29.77 -3.57
N ASN A 121 47.88 28.86 -4.46
CA ASN A 121 48.83 28.09 -5.23
C ASN A 121 48.12 27.46 -6.43
N GLU A 122 48.80 27.58 -7.56
CA GLU A 122 48.37 27.25 -8.90
C GLU A 122 47.81 25.82 -9.03
N GLY A 123 46.69 25.68 -9.73
CA GLY A 123 46.48 24.55 -10.64
C GLY A 123 46.00 23.20 -10.10
N LYS A 124 45.87 22.94 -8.79
CA LYS A 124 45.29 21.67 -8.30
C LYS A 124 44.39 21.87 -7.08
N ILE A 125 43.10 21.54 -7.21
CA ILE A 125 42.20 21.39 -6.06
C ILE A 125 42.74 20.23 -5.22
N ASN A 126 43.18 20.51 -4.00
CA ASN A 126 43.70 19.50 -3.09
C ASN A 126 42.51 18.72 -2.48
N TRP A 127 42.13 17.62 -3.14
CA TRP A 127 40.98 16.78 -2.78
C TRP A 127 41.22 15.87 -1.55
N CYS A 128 42.44 15.86 -1.01
CA CYS A 128 42.82 15.07 0.15
C CYS A 128 43.66 15.91 1.13
N GLY A 129 43.24 15.97 2.40
CA GLY A 129 44.11 16.33 3.52
C GLY A 129 44.12 17.81 3.89
N GLY A 130 43.17 18.21 4.73
CA GLY A 130 43.17 19.49 5.46
C GLY A 130 42.10 19.43 6.56
N LYS A 131 42.23 20.24 7.62
CA LYS A 131 41.35 20.25 8.80
C LYS A 131 39.86 20.53 8.50
N ASP A 132 39.50 20.88 7.26
CA ASP A 132 38.13 20.98 6.74
C ASP A 132 37.56 19.60 6.37
N LYS A 133 37.30 18.79 7.39
CA LYS A 133 36.87 17.39 7.27
C LYS A 133 35.39 17.26 6.85
N GLN A 134 35.14 17.06 5.54
CA GLN A 134 34.12 16.18 4.90
C GLN A 134 33.65 16.65 3.50
N ARG A 135 34.55 17.18 2.66
CA ARG A 135 34.18 17.60 1.28
C ARG A 135 34.01 16.45 0.29
N ILE A 136 34.61 15.30 0.57
CA ILE A 136 34.47 14.09 -0.23
C ILE A 136 34.14 12.92 0.68
N MET A 137 33.12 12.17 0.31
CA MET A 137 32.70 10.97 0.99
C MET A 137 32.67 9.82 -0.02
N LEU A 138 33.26 8.68 0.34
CA LEU A 138 33.30 7.49 -0.48
C LEU A 138 32.79 6.30 0.31
N ASP A 139 31.93 5.50 -0.33
CA ASP A 139 31.50 4.23 0.21
C ASP A 139 31.25 3.25 -0.95
N TYR A 140 31.01 1.98 -0.63
CA TYR A 140 30.57 0.99 -1.60
C TYR A 140 29.57 0.04 -0.96
N GLU A 141 28.80 -0.64 -1.80
CA GLU A 141 27.95 -1.75 -1.42
C GLU A 141 28.24 -2.97 -2.29
N ARG A 142 28.03 -4.18 -1.75
CA ARG A 142 28.07 -5.42 -2.52
C ARG A 142 26.81 -6.24 -2.29
N THR A 143 26.26 -6.79 -3.36
CA THR A 143 25.09 -7.68 -3.30
C THR A 143 25.37 -8.91 -4.14
N LYS A 144 25.09 -10.09 -3.59
CA LYS A 144 25.17 -11.35 -4.34
C LYS A 144 23.83 -11.60 -5.03
N VAL A 145 23.88 -12.06 -6.27
CA VAL A 145 22.68 -12.35 -7.07
C VAL A 145 22.72 -13.81 -7.52
N TYR A 146 21.59 -14.48 -7.35
CA TYR A 146 21.36 -15.86 -7.73
C TYR A 146 20.33 -15.89 -8.84
N MET A 147 20.67 -16.52 -9.95
CA MET A 147 19.80 -16.67 -11.12
C MET A 147 19.48 -18.13 -11.37
N ASP A 148 18.37 -18.36 -12.07
CA ASP A 148 18.13 -19.65 -12.73
C ASP A 148 18.94 -19.72 -14.03
N LYS A 149 19.34 -20.93 -14.40
CA LYS A 149 20.16 -21.15 -15.59
C LYS A 149 19.34 -20.85 -16.84
N LEU A 150 19.83 -19.95 -17.69
CA LEU A 150 19.11 -19.51 -18.88
C LEU A 150 19.57 -20.23 -20.15
N THR A 151 18.61 -20.60 -20.99
CA THR A 151 18.83 -21.07 -22.36
C THR A 151 19.00 -19.91 -23.33
N ASP A 152 19.57 -20.19 -24.52
CA ASP A 152 19.73 -19.17 -25.56
C ASP A 152 18.39 -18.58 -26.00
N LYS A 153 17.33 -19.40 -26.08
CA LYS A 153 15.98 -18.98 -26.47
C LYS A 153 15.36 -18.02 -25.47
N GLU A 154 15.56 -18.27 -24.16
CA GLU A 154 15.05 -17.37 -23.11
C GLU A 154 15.76 -16.03 -23.13
N ILE A 155 17.08 -16.01 -23.33
CA ILE A 155 17.86 -14.78 -23.44
C ILE A 155 17.43 -13.97 -24.67
N ASP A 156 17.22 -14.63 -25.81
CA ASP A 156 16.76 -13.96 -27.03
C ASP A 156 15.39 -13.30 -26.81
N ARG A 157 14.43 -14.03 -26.22
CA ARG A 157 13.10 -13.48 -25.88
C ARG A 157 13.17 -12.32 -24.90
N TYR A 158 14.07 -12.39 -23.93
CA TYR A 158 14.29 -11.32 -22.97
C TYR A 158 14.81 -10.05 -23.66
N PHE A 159 15.76 -10.18 -24.60
CA PHE A 159 16.31 -9.04 -25.34
C PHE A 159 15.38 -8.42 -26.37
N VAL A 160 14.35 -9.14 -26.85
CA VAL A 160 13.33 -8.56 -27.76
C VAL A 160 12.65 -7.33 -27.13
N LYS A 161 12.40 -7.37 -25.82
CA LYS A 161 11.58 -6.36 -25.14
C LYS A 161 12.41 -5.37 -24.30
N LEU A 162 13.74 -5.49 -24.31
CA LEU A 162 14.65 -4.69 -23.49
C LEU A 162 16.04 -4.59 -24.13
N SER A 163 16.61 -3.39 -24.21
CA SER A 163 18.02 -3.23 -24.60
C SER A 163 18.97 -3.45 -23.41
N PRO A 164 19.85 -4.49 -23.43
CA PRO A 164 20.76 -4.79 -22.32
C PRO A 164 22.03 -3.91 -22.31
N LEU A 165 22.26 -3.10 -23.35
CA LEU A 165 23.54 -2.41 -23.58
C LEU A 165 23.91 -1.38 -22.49
N GLY A 166 22.92 -0.89 -21.74
CA GLY A 166 23.12 0.06 -20.65
C GLY A 166 23.50 -0.58 -19.31
N MET A 167 23.51 -1.92 -19.21
CA MET A 167 23.45 -2.64 -17.94
C MET A 167 24.71 -3.47 -17.69
N ALA A 168 25.30 -3.32 -16.51
CA ALA A 168 26.41 -4.20 -16.11
C ALA A 168 25.88 -5.62 -15.90
N GLY A 169 26.46 -6.59 -16.59
CA GLY A 169 25.97 -7.98 -16.56
C GLY A 169 24.77 -8.27 -17.46
N SER A 170 24.30 -7.31 -18.26
CA SER A 170 23.23 -7.51 -19.27
C SER A 170 21.85 -7.89 -18.73
N PHE A 171 21.58 -7.62 -17.45
CA PHE A 171 20.27 -7.89 -16.85
C PHE A 171 19.77 -6.71 -16.01
N ASP A 172 18.45 -6.68 -15.79
CA ASP A 172 17.78 -5.76 -14.88
C ASP A 172 17.05 -6.54 -13.78
N ILE A 173 16.89 -5.94 -12.59
CA ILE A 173 16.20 -6.59 -11.46
C ILE A 173 14.77 -6.04 -11.21
N GLN A 174 14.40 -4.93 -11.87
CA GLN A 174 13.13 -4.26 -11.60
C GLN A 174 12.03 -4.57 -12.62
N GLY A 175 12.42 -5.00 -13.80
CA GLY A 175 11.57 -5.34 -14.93
C GLY A 175 11.68 -6.84 -15.23
N LYS A 176 11.84 -7.19 -16.51
CA LYS A 176 11.67 -8.58 -16.95
C LYS A 176 12.77 -9.52 -16.47
N GLY A 177 13.94 -8.99 -16.13
CA GLY A 177 14.99 -9.82 -15.54
C GLY A 177 14.65 -10.35 -14.15
N ALA A 178 13.64 -9.78 -13.46
CA ALA A 178 13.14 -10.33 -12.20
C ALA A 178 12.65 -11.79 -12.33
N ILE A 179 12.20 -12.21 -13.52
CA ILE A 179 11.68 -13.56 -13.77
C ILE A 179 12.72 -14.65 -13.50
N PHE A 180 13.99 -14.39 -13.79
CA PHE A 180 15.07 -15.38 -13.65
C PHE A 180 16.03 -15.07 -12.49
N ILE A 181 15.71 -14.08 -11.65
CA ILE A 181 16.47 -13.79 -10.42
C ILE A 181 15.78 -14.53 -9.28
N ARG A 182 16.35 -15.66 -8.89
CA ARG A 182 15.83 -16.51 -7.82
C ARG A 182 15.97 -15.87 -6.44
N ARG A 183 17.11 -15.22 -6.17
CA ARG A 183 17.40 -14.61 -4.85
C ARG A 183 18.50 -13.57 -4.93
N ILE A 184 18.48 -12.62 -4.00
CA ILE A 184 19.62 -11.74 -3.72
C ILE A 184 20.04 -11.84 -2.25
N GLU A 185 21.33 -11.65 -1.99
CA GLU A 185 21.88 -11.48 -0.65
C GLU A 185 22.56 -10.11 -0.55
N GLY A 186 21.91 -9.16 0.11
CA GLY A 186 22.40 -7.80 0.29
C GLY A 186 21.36 -6.75 -0.15
N CYS A 187 21.85 -5.60 -0.59
CA CYS A 187 20.99 -4.46 -0.92
C CYS A 187 20.37 -4.58 -2.32
N PHE A 188 19.04 -4.56 -2.41
CA PHE A 188 18.31 -4.50 -3.69
C PHE A 188 18.69 -3.27 -4.53
N TYR A 189 18.70 -2.08 -3.94
CA TYR A 189 19.02 -0.84 -4.65
C TYR A 189 20.48 -0.79 -5.15
N ASN A 190 21.38 -1.54 -4.51
CA ASN A 190 22.73 -1.75 -5.04
C ASN A 190 22.71 -2.51 -6.38
N VAL A 191 21.85 -3.51 -6.54
CA VAL A 191 21.69 -4.25 -7.80
C VAL A 191 21.11 -3.35 -8.89
N VAL A 192 20.17 -2.45 -8.53
CA VAL A 192 19.67 -1.41 -9.44
C VAL A 192 20.76 -0.40 -9.84
N GLY A 193 21.79 -0.26 -9.01
CA GLY A 193 23.01 0.50 -9.30
C GLY A 193 23.21 1.77 -8.47
N LEU A 194 22.47 1.94 -7.36
CA LEU A 194 22.70 3.03 -6.41
C LEU A 194 22.30 2.60 -4.99
N PRO A 195 23.25 2.42 -4.04
CA PRO A 195 22.93 2.02 -2.67
C PRO A 195 22.31 3.17 -1.87
N ILE A 196 20.98 3.31 -1.96
CA ILE A 196 20.22 4.44 -1.42
C ILE A 196 20.46 4.66 0.08
N ARG A 197 20.51 3.60 0.89
CA ARG A 197 20.75 3.74 2.35
C ARG A 197 22.10 4.40 2.65
N LYS A 198 23.17 3.99 1.96
CA LYS A 198 24.50 4.59 2.11
C LYS A 198 24.51 6.04 1.63
N LEU A 199 23.86 6.31 0.49
CA LEU A 199 23.68 7.68 0.00
C LEU A 199 22.96 8.57 1.02
N TYR A 200 21.87 8.08 1.61
CA TYR A 200 21.12 8.79 2.64
C TYR A 200 22.01 9.15 3.83
N LEU A 201 22.82 8.20 4.34
CA LEU A 201 23.76 8.47 5.43
C LEU A 201 24.82 9.51 5.05
N MET A 202 25.26 9.52 3.80
CA MET A 202 26.22 10.53 3.30
C MET A 202 25.58 11.92 3.22
N LEU A 203 24.36 12.02 2.67
CA LEU A 203 23.63 13.27 2.57
C LEU A 203 23.22 13.82 3.94
N LYS A 204 22.86 12.94 4.88
CA LYS A 204 22.56 13.30 6.28
C LYS A 204 23.76 13.98 6.96
N LYS A 205 24.99 13.51 6.72
CA LYS A 205 26.21 14.12 7.24
C LYS A 205 26.46 15.53 6.67
N LEU A 206 25.93 15.82 5.49
CA LEU A 206 25.94 17.16 4.86
C LEU A 206 24.72 18.01 5.23
N ASN A 207 23.93 17.61 6.24
CA ASN A 207 22.68 18.26 6.64
C ASN A 207 21.63 18.40 5.50
N ILE A 208 21.71 17.55 4.48
CA ILE A 208 20.71 17.49 3.39
C ILE A 208 19.57 16.58 3.84
N LYS A 209 18.44 17.18 4.21
CA LYS A 209 17.25 16.45 4.68
C LYS A 209 16.42 15.93 3.50
N ILE A 210 16.49 14.62 3.25
CA ILE A 210 15.67 13.94 2.22
C ILE A 210 14.18 13.88 2.61
N PHE A 211 13.86 13.81 3.91
CA PHE A 211 12.48 13.69 4.43
C PHE A 211 11.81 15.02 4.81
N ALA A 212 12.47 16.17 4.66
CA ALA A 212 11.96 17.45 5.17
C ALA A 212 10.75 18.01 4.39
N PHE A 213 10.49 17.54 3.17
CA PHE A 213 9.39 18.05 2.35
C PHE A 213 8.01 17.48 2.71
N ILE A 214 7.95 16.33 3.41
CA ILE A 214 6.68 15.75 3.86
C ILE A 214 6.05 16.65 4.94
N LEU A 215 6.86 17.25 5.82
CA LEU A 215 6.38 18.05 6.94
C LEU A 215 5.85 19.44 6.54
N PHE A 216 6.41 20.10 5.52
CA PHE A 216 6.00 21.47 5.15
C PHE A 216 4.74 21.51 4.28
N TYR A 217 4.48 20.47 3.48
CA TYR A 217 3.23 20.37 2.72
C TYR A 217 2.08 19.80 3.55
N CYS A 218 2.37 18.95 4.54
CA CYS A 218 1.37 18.54 5.52
C CYS A 218 0.90 19.71 6.39
N SER A 219 1.80 20.60 6.85
CA SER A 219 1.41 21.69 7.77
C SER A 219 0.55 22.80 7.16
N ILE A 220 0.62 23.04 5.84
CA ILE A 220 -0.25 24.03 5.16
C ILE A 220 -1.60 23.44 4.74
N VAL A 221 -1.69 22.11 4.55
CA VAL A 221 -2.97 21.43 4.27
C VAL A 221 -3.71 20.99 5.55
N LEU A 222 -2.99 20.78 6.66
CA LEU A 222 -3.56 20.40 7.97
C LEU A 222 -4.32 21.52 8.68
N LEU A 223 -4.21 22.78 8.25
CA LEU A 223 -4.85 23.91 8.93
C LEU A 223 -6.28 24.22 8.45
N SER A 224 -6.79 23.52 7.43
CA SER A 224 -8.16 23.78 6.91
C SER A 224 -9.06 22.55 6.77
N SER A 225 -8.62 21.35 7.16
CA SER A 225 -9.47 20.16 7.17
C SER A 225 -9.15 19.30 8.38
N GLY A 226 -10.11 19.16 9.30
CA GLY A 226 -9.99 18.42 10.56
C GLY A 226 -9.67 16.93 10.38
N CYS A 227 -8.42 16.61 10.06
CA CYS A 227 -7.86 15.28 10.15
C CYS A 227 -7.66 14.96 11.64
N SER A 228 -8.42 14.02 12.18
CA SER A 228 -8.10 13.42 13.48
C SER A 228 -7.34 12.12 13.22
N THR A 229 -6.17 11.97 13.85
CA THR A 229 -5.56 10.65 13.99
C THR A 229 -6.18 10.04 15.22
N GLU A 230 -6.98 9.00 15.05
CA GLU A 230 -7.66 8.30 16.13
C GLU A 230 -7.09 6.88 16.22
N TYR A 231 -6.95 6.37 17.44
CA TYR A 231 -6.53 4.99 17.65
C TYR A 231 -7.73 4.09 17.39
N ASN A 232 -7.66 3.25 16.37
CA ASN A 232 -8.71 2.29 16.09
C ASN A 232 -8.53 1.09 17.02
N ILE A 233 -9.40 0.97 18.02
CA ILE A 233 -9.35 -0.04 19.08
C ILE A 233 -9.41 -1.46 18.48
N VAL A 234 -10.11 -1.62 17.36
CA VAL A 234 -10.32 -2.89 16.67
C VAL A 234 -9.06 -3.33 15.92
N THR A 235 -8.48 -2.46 15.11
CA THR A 235 -7.31 -2.81 14.29
C THR A 235 -6.00 -2.74 15.08
N GLY A 236 -6.01 -2.06 16.22
CA GLY A 236 -4.81 -1.83 17.04
C GLY A 236 -3.83 -0.84 16.40
N GLU A 237 -4.26 -0.11 15.37
CA GLU A 237 -3.43 0.82 14.60
C GLU A 237 -3.89 2.28 14.79
N GLN A 238 -2.94 3.21 14.66
CA GLN A 238 -3.29 4.62 14.52
C GLN A 238 -3.77 4.89 13.10
N GLU A 239 -5.05 5.20 12.96
CA GLU A 239 -5.69 5.45 11.68
C GLU A 239 -6.03 6.94 11.56
N VAL A 240 -5.85 7.49 10.35
CA VAL A 240 -6.19 8.89 10.07
C VAL A 240 -7.60 8.96 9.53
N PHE A 241 -8.51 9.52 10.32
CA PHE A 241 -9.88 9.78 9.93
C PHE A 241 -10.01 11.25 9.51
N TYR A 242 -10.47 11.48 8.28
CA TYR A 242 -10.83 12.81 7.79
C TYR A 242 -12.18 13.29 8.34
N TYR A 243 -12.98 12.36 8.87
CA TYR A 243 -14.28 12.61 9.47
C TYR A 243 -14.22 12.21 10.96
N SER A 244 -14.37 13.20 11.83
CA SER A 244 -14.54 12.95 13.27
C SER A 244 -15.83 12.15 13.53
N THR A 245 -15.93 11.53 14.71
CA THR A 245 -17.15 10.82 15.13
C THR A 245 -18.40 11.69 15.01
N ASP A 246 -18.36 12.96 15.43
CA ASP A 246 -19.52 13.87 15.31
C ASP A 246 -19.97 14.07 13.86
N LYS A 247 -19.03 14.18 12.92
CA LYS A 247 -19.34 14.32 11.49
C LYS A 247 -19.89 13.03 10.91
N GLU A 248 -19.36 11.89 11.35
CA GLU A 248 -19.88 10.57 11.01
C GLU A 248 -21.33 10.40 11.49
N VAL A 249 -21.64 10.77 12.73
CA VAL A 249 -23.00 10.71 13.29
C VAL A 249 -23.95 11.63 12.53
N ALA A 250 -23.55 12.88 12.27
CA ALA A 250 -24.36 13.83 11.49
C ALA A 250 -24.63 13.32 10.07
N MET A 251 -23.65 12.66 9.45
CA MET A 251 -23.81 12.04 8.14
C MET A 251 -24.78 10.85 8.20
N GLY A 252 -24.62 9.96 9.18
CA GLY A 252 -25.54 8.86 9.44
C GLY A 252 -26.98 9.31 9.56
N GLN A 253 -27.21 10.34 10.39
CA GLN A 253 -28.52 10.97 10.58
C GLN A 253 -29.13 11.51 9.28
N ALA A 254 -28.33 12.15 8.44
CA ALA A 254 -28.80 12.69 7.16
C ALA A 254 -29.22 11.57 6.20
N ILE A 255 -28.44 10.48 6.13
CA ILE A 255 -28.73 9.35 5.25
C ILE A 255 -29.91 8.53 5.78
N ALA A 256 -29.98 8.28 7.08
CA ALA A 256 -31.08 7.61 7.75
C ALA A 256 -32.44 8.26 7.43
N LYS A 257 -32.50 9.60 7.42
CA LYS A 257 -33.70 10.35 7.02
C LYS A 257 -34.14 10.09 5.59
N GLU A 258 -33.23 9.83 4.65
CA GLU A 258 -33.62 9.50 3.28
C GLU A 258 -34.05 8.03 3.17
N VAL A 259 -33.36 7.11 3.85
CA VAL A 259 -33.77 5.70 3.95
C VAL A 259 -35.19 5.57 4.49
N GLU A 260 -35.50 6.29 5.56
CA GLU A 260 -36.82 6.25 6.22
C GLU A 260 -37.94 6.95 5.41
N LYS A 261 -37.59 7.71 4.35
CA LYS A 261 -38.57 8.20 3.38
C LYS A 261 -38.86 7.18 2.28
N GLU A 262 -37.83 6.47 1.84
CA GLU A 262 -37.93 5.48 0.76
C GLU A 262 -38.55 4.16 1.26
N TYR A 263 -38.14 3.72 2.45
CA TYR A 263 -38.55 2.45 3.04
C TYR A 263 -39.50 2.66 4.22
N LYS A 264 -40.55 1.83 4.28
CA LYS A 264 -41.50 1.84 5.40
C LYS A 264 -40.98 1.00 6.56
N GLN A 265 -41.20 1.46 7.78
CA GLN A 265 -40.99 0.64 8.97
C GLN A 265 -42.01 -0.50 9.03
N VAL A 266 -41.59 -1.66 9.53
CA VAL A 266 -42.51 -2.77 9.82
C VAL A 266 -43.59 -2.33 10.80
N GLY A 267 -44.84 -2.71 10.54
CA GLY A 267 -45.96 -2.39 11.41
C GLY A 267 -46.06 -3.25 12.68
N ASP A 268 -45.26 -4.31 12.79
CA ASP A 268 -45.27 -5.25 13.92
C ASP A 268 -44.30 -4.82 15.04
N PRO A 269 -44.81 -4.35 16.19
CA PRO A 269 -43.97 -3.90 17.29
C PRO A 269 -43.14 -5.01 17.94
N LEU A 270 -43.57 -6.28 17.86
CA LEU A 270 -42.84 -7.40 18.45
C LEU A 270 -41.58 -7.72 17.65
N ILE A 271 -41.68 -7.67 16.32
CA ILE A 271 -40.52 -7.85 15.42
C ILE A 271 -39.51 -6.73 15.63
N GLN A 272 -39.98 -5.48 15.65
CA GLN A 272 -39.13 -4.32 15.88
C GLN A 272 -38.43 -4.41 17.26
N LYS A 273 -39.17 -4.75 18.31
CA LYS A 273 -38.61 -4.90 19.66
C LYS A 273 -37.58 -6.01 19.76
N ARG A 274 -37.83 -7.17 19.12
CA ARG A 274 -36.89 -8.30 19.10
C ARG A 274 -35.54 -7.89 18.51
N VAL A 275 -35.54 -7.20 17.37
CA VAL A 275 -34.32 -6.71 16.71
C VAL A 275 -33.61 -5.68 17.57
N GLU A 276 -34.37 -4.75 18.15
CA GLU A 276 -33.82 -3.70 19.01
C GLU A 276 -33.19 -4.25 20.30
N ASP A 277 -33.85 -5.18 20.99
CA ASP A 277 -33.37 -5.80 22.23
C ASP A 277 -32.06 -6.58 21.98
N ILE A 278 -32.00 -7.38 20.91
CA ILE A 278 -30.79 -8.12 20.53
C ILE A 278 -29.67 -7.15 20.14
N GLY A 279 -29.97 -6.20 19.26
CA GLY A 279 -29.00 -5.22 18.77
C GLY A 279 -28.38 -4.38 19.89
N LYS A 280 -29.20 -3.87 20.81
CA LYS A 280 -28.71 -3.11 21.99
C LYS A 280 -27.83 -3.94 22.90
N LYS A 281 -28.16 -5.21 23.11
CA LYS A 281 -27.35 -6.11 23.94
C LYS A 281 -25.95 -6.33 23.33
N ILE A 282 -25.87 -6.47 22.00
CA ILE A 282 -24.60 -6.60 21.28
C ILE A 282 -23.82 -5.27 21.28
N ALA A 283 -24.49 -4.16 21.01
CA ALA A 283 -23.85 -2.83 21.00
C ALA A 283 -23.24 -2.48 22.37
N ALA A 284 -23.91 -2.83 23.48
CA ALA A 284 -23.43 -2.57 24.84
C ALA A 284 -22.08 -3.23 25.18
N VAL A 285 -21.76 -4.36 24.56
CA VAL A 285 -20.50 -5.09 24.75
C VAL A 285 -19.47 -4.80 23.65
N SER A 286 -19.84 -4.03 22.64
CA SER A 286 -18.94 -3.65 21.54
C SER A 286 -17.91 -2.60 21.99
N ASP A 287 -16.81 -2.51 21.23
CA ASP A 287 -15.70 -1.60 21.56
C ASP A 287 -16.03 -0.12 21.33
N ARG A 288 -17.09 0.20 20.57
CA ARG A 288 -17.44 1.56 20.17
C ARG A 288 -18.66 2.07 20.95
N LYS A 289 -18.41 2.75 22.08
CA LYS A 289 -19.44 3.14 23.06
C LYS A 289 -19.81 4.62 23.03
N GLU A 290 -19.09 5.40 22.23
CA GLU A 290 -19.25 6.84 22.13
C GLU A 290 -20.34 7.30 21.15
N ILE A 291 -21.05 6.35 20.50
CA ILE A 291 -22.15 6.61 19.57
C ILE A 291 -23.43 5.90 20.05
N ASP A 292 -24.58 6.46 19.66
CA ASP A 292 -25.87 5.82 19.86
C ASP A 292 -26.18 4.86 18.71
N TYR A 293 -26.66 3.67 19.06
CA TYR A 293 -27.07 2.66 18.07
C TYR A 293 -28.58 2.68 17.87
N HIS A 294 -28.99 2.71 16.60
CA HIS A 294 -30.38 2.72 16.17
C HIS A 294 -30.67 1.47 15.33
N PHE A 295 -31.72 0.74 15.69
CA PHE A 295 -32.11 -0.49 14.99
C PHE A 295 -33.52 -0.31 14.43
N MET A 296 -33.71 -0.60 13.15
CA MET A 296 -35.02 -0.49 12.50
C MET A 296 -35.27 -1.65 11.54
N VAL A 297 -36.48 -2.19 11.61
CA VAL A 297 -36.92 -3.23 10.67
C VAL A 297 -37.70 -2.58 9.53
N LEU A 298 -37.23 -2.80 8.31
CA LEU A 298 -37.85 -2.31 7.08
C LEU A 298 -38.88 -3.33 6.56
N ASP A 299 -40.05 -2.85 6.14
CA ASP A 299 -41.11 -3.66 5.53
C ASP A 299 -40.77 -3.99 4.07
N ASP A 300 -39.78 -4.87 3.90
CA ASP A 300 -39.24 -5.35 2.63
C ASP A 300 -39.03 -6.87 2.73
N ASP A 301 -39.48 -7.60 1.71
CA ASP A 301 -39.40 -9.07 1.64
C ASP A 301 -38.01 -9.59 1.22
N GLU A 302 -37.07 -8.71 0.87
CA GLU A 302 -35.69 -9.09 0.58
C GLU A 302 -34.97 -9.60 1.84
N VAL A 303 -34.09 -10.60 1.64
CA VAL A 303 -33.22 -11.12 2.71
C VAL A 303 -31.98 -10.24 2.74
N ASN A 304 -32.05 -9.13 3.46
CA ASN A 304 -30.97 -8.15 3.54
C ASN A 304 -30.91 -7.44 4.91
N ALA A 305 -29.73 -6.95 5.25
CA ALA A 305 -29.47 -6.03 6.34
C ALA A 305 -28.31 -5.12 5.92
N PHE A 306 -28.25 -3.92 6.50
CA PHE A 306 -27.14 -3.00 6.26
C PHE A 306 -26.98 -2.02 7.42
N SER A 307 -25.78 -1.50 7.56
CA SER A 307 -25.42 -0.46 8.51
C SER A 307 -25.04 0.85 7.80
N LEU A 308 -25.39 1.97 8.41
CA LEU A 308 -24.94 3.30 8.01
C LEU A 308 -23.93 3.84 9.02
N PRO A 309 -23.12 4.85 8.63
CA PRO A 309 -22.27 5.56 9.57
C PRO A 309 -23.06 6.07 10.78
N GLY A 310 -22.42 6.20 11.94
CA GLY A 310 -23.04 6.82 13.10
C GLY A 310 -24.04 5.95 13.89
N GLY A 311 -24.05 4.63 13.66
CA GLY A 311 -24.75 3.70 14.55
C GLY A 311 -26.10 3.18 14.05
N TYR A 312 -26.48 3.44 12.81
CA TYR A 312 -27.76 2.97 12.26
C TYR A 312 -27.62 1.58 11.65
N VAL A 313 -28.51 0.67 12.04
CA VAL A 313 -28.61 -0.70 11.52
C VAL A 313 -30.04 -0.95 11.06
N TYR A 314 -30.18 -1.31 9.80
CA TYR A 314 -31.46 -1.66 9.18
C TYR A 314 -31.49 -3.13 8.83
N VAL A 315 -32.62 -3.78 9.09
CA VAL A 315 -32.85 -5.19 8.77
C VAL A 315 -34.17 -5.31 8.03
N ASN A 316 -34.19 -5.99 6.89
CA ASN A 316 -35.43 -6.22 6.17
C ASN A 316 -36.24 -7.31 6.87
N LYS A 317 -37.56 -7.15 6.89
CA LYS A 317 -38.50 -8.15 7.42
C LYS A 317 -38.28 -9.52 6.78
N GLY A 318 -38.01 -9.57 5.47
CA GLY A 318 -37.68 -10.79 4.75
C GLY A 318 -36.46 -11.54 5.31
N LEU A 319 -35.49 -10.85 5.94
CA LEU A 319 -34.39 -11.49 6.66
C LEU A 319 -34.85 -12.02 8.02
N VAL A 320 -35.63 -11.23 8.77
CA VAL A 320 -36.15 -11.63 10.09
C VAL A 320 -37.04 -12.87 9.99
N ASP A 321 -37.78 -13.00 8.89
CA ASP A 321 -38.63 -14.18 8.63
C ASP A 321 -37.83 -15.43 8.21
N LYS A 322 -36.53 -15.31 7.92
CA LYS A 322 -35.66 -16.42 7.48
C LYS A 322 -34.71 -16.94 8.56
N VAL A 323 -34.40 -16.13 9.56
CA VAL A 323 -33.62 -16.59 10.72
C VAL A 323 -34.45 -17.56 11.56
N GLU A 324 -33.84 -18.66 11.99
CA GLU A 324 -34.53 -19.70 12.77
C GLU A 324 -34.31 -19.56 14.28
N SER A 325 -33.37 -18.72 14.70
CA SER A 325 -33.08 -18.46 16.11
C SER A 325 -32.66 -17.02 16.35
N ASP A 326 -32.68 -16.61 17.63
CA ASP A 326 -32.12 -15.33 18.04
C ASP A 326 -30.59 -15.30 17.87
N ASP A 327 -29.91 -16.45 17.89
CA ASP A 327 -28.46 -16.52 17.62
C ASP A 327 -28.13 -16.17 16.16
N GLU A 328 -28.96 -16.59 15.21
CA GLU A 328 -28.79 -16.22 13.79
C GLU A 328 -29.10 -14.73 13.56
N LEU A 329 -30.14 -14.21 14.21
CA LEU A 329 -30.45 -12.78 14.15
C LEU A 329 -29.35 -11.94 14.79
N ALA A 330 -28.85 -12.39 15.95
CA ALA A 330 -27.71 -11.79 16.63
C ALA A 330 -26.49 -11.80 15.73
N ALA A 331 -26.23 -12.88 14.99
CA ALA A 331 -25.11 -12.94 14.06
C ALA A 331 -25.17 -11.87 12.96
N VAL A 332 -26.34 -11.65 12.37
CA VAL A 332 -26.54 -10.59 11.36
C VAL A 332 -26.29 -9.22 11.99
N LEU A 333 -26.92 -8.94 13.13
CA LEU A 333 -26.76 -7.66 13.82
C LEU A 333 -25.32 -7.43 14.30
N GLY A 334 -24.66 -8.48 14.78
CA GLY A 334 -23.27 -8.44 15.21
C GLY A 334 -22.32 -8.15 14.06
N HIS A 335 -22.57 -8.70 12.87
CA HIS A 335 -21.81 -8.39 11.66
C HIS A 335 -21.97 -6.91 11.27
N GLU A 336 -23.20 -6.38 11.24
CA GLU A 336 -23.45 -4.96 10.95
C GLU A 336 -22.82 -4.02 11.98
N ILE A 337 -22.90 -4.37 13.27
CA ILE A 337 -22.21 -3.64 14.34
C ILE A 337 -20.69 -3.72 14.13
N GLY A 338 -20.16 -4.85 13.66
CA GLY A 338 -18.76 -5.01 13.27
C GLY A 338 -18.30 -3.97 12.26
N HIS A 339 -19.10 -3.70 11.21
CA HIS A 339 -18.81 -2.65 10.23
C HIS A 339 -18.80 -1.25 10.86
N ILE A 340 -19.74 -0.96 11.76
CA ILE A 340 -19.84 0.32 12.46
C ILE A 340 -18.64 0.53 13.39
N VAL A 341 -18.27 -0.48 14.17
CA VAL A 341 -17.14 -0.41 15.12
C VAL A 341 -15.83 -0.25 14.35
N ALA A 342 -15.63 -1.00 13.27
CA ALA A 342 -14.43 -0.89 12.43
C ALA A 342 -14.42 0.34 11.50
N ARG A 343 -15.51 1.13 11.48
CA ARG A 343 -15.70 2.35 10.68
C ARG A 343 -15.56 2.11 9.17
N HIS A 344 -15.95 0.94 8.67
CA HIS A 344 -15.75 0.56 7.27
C HIS A 344 -16.41 1.54 6.29
N SER A 345 -17.62 2.01 6.59
CA SER A 345 -18.33 3.01 5.77
C SER A 345 -17.54 4.32 5.65
N ILE A 346 -16.94 4.78 6.75
CA ILE A 346 -16.13 6.00 6.78
C ILE A 346 -14.81 5.81 6.05
N LYS A 347 -14.11 4.68 6.29
CA LYS A 347 -12.88 4.34 5.56
C LYS A 347 -13.10 4.32 4.06
N LYS A 348 -14.22 3.75 3.62
CA LYS A 348 -14.62 3.70 2.21
C LYS A 348 -14.90 5.09 1.63
N LEU A 349 -15.68 5.91 2.34
CA LEU A 349 -15.95 7.30 1.93
C LEU A 349 -14.66 8.15 1.87
N GLN A 350 -13.71 7.91 2.77
CA GLN A 350 -12.40 8.57 2.73
C GLN A 350 -11.58 8.13 1.51
N ALA A 351 -11.59 6.84 1.17
CA ALA A 351 -10.85 6.30 0.02
C ALA A 351 -11.36 6.86 -1.32
N LEU A 352 -12.67 7.14 -1.43
CA LEU A 352 -13.30 7.72 -2.62
C LEU A 352 -13.11 9.23 -2.77
N GLN A 353 -12.30 9.88 -1.92
CA GLN A 353 -12.22 11.35 -1.84
C GLN A 353 -13.60 12.00 -1.59
N GLY A 354 -14.42 11.40 -0.73
CA GLY A 354 -15.80 11.79 -0.43
C GLY A 354 -16.00 13.18 0.18
N TYR A 355 -15.03 14.09 0.08
CA TYR A 355 -15.18 15.50 0.43
C TYR A 355 -16.30 16.17 -0.38
N SER A 356 -16.48 15.79 -1.65
CA SER A 356 -17.61 16.23 -2.47
C SER A 356 -18.95 15.69 -1.96
N ILE A 357 -18.99 14.43 -1.54
CA ILE A 357 -20.16 13.76 -0.96
C ILE A 357 -20.54 14.36 0.40
N LEU A 358 -19.56 14.60 1.28
CA LEU A 358 -19.78 15.27 2.56
C LEU A 358 -20.31 16.70 2.34
N ARG A 359 -19.70 17.49 1.45
CA ARG A 359 -20.16 18.86 1.17
C ARG A 359 -21.59 18.85 0.68
N LEU A 360 -21.96 17.87 -0.15
CA LEU A 360 -23.33 17.70 -0.59
C LEU A 360 -24.24 17.38 0.61
N LEU A 361 -23.98 16.29 1.34
CA LEU A 361 -24.81 15.81 2.46
C LEU A 361 -24.97 16.85 3.60
N VAL A 362 -23.95 17.67 3.85
CA VAL A 362 -24.01 18.78 4.82
C VAL A 362 -24.71 20.02 4.24
N ALA A 363 -24.58 20.29 2.93
CA ALA A 363 -25.30 21.37 2.26
C ALA A 363 -26.80 21.08 2.05
N VAL A 364 -27.25 19.84 2.26
CA VAL A 364 -28.68 19.46 2.18
C VAL A 364 -29.48 19.77 3.43
N ALA A 365 -28.86 20.34 4.47
CA ALA A 365 -29.63 21.10 5.44
C ALA A 365 -30.19 22.36 4.74
N PRO A 366 -31.49 22.58 4.84
CA PRO A 366 -32.51 22.41 3.81
C PRO A 366 -32.49 23.51 2.71
N SER A 367 -32.17 23.18 1.46
CA SER A 367 -32.67 23.92 0.28
C SER A 367 -32.30 23.28 -1.07
N SER A 368 -33.33 23.13 -1.93
CA SER A 368 -33.36 23.05 -3.41
C SER A 368 -33.01 21.76 -4.17
N GLY A 369 -34.03 20.96 -4.50
CA GLY A 369 -34.43 20.56 -5.88
C GLY A 369 -33.48 19.82 -6.84
N GLU A 370 -32.27 20.32 -7.11
CA GLU A 370 -31.28 19.67 -8.01
C GLU A 370 -30.50 18.54 -7.31
N ILE A 371 -30.82 18.35 -6.03
CA ILE A 371 -30.05 17.66 -4.99
C ILE A 371 -30.30 16.14 -4.93
N GLY A 372 -31.45 15.67 -5.41
CA GLY A 372 -31.84 14.24 -5.33
C GLY A 372 -30.76 13.33 -5.93
N ASN A 373 -30.39 13.57 -7.19
CA ASN A 373 -29.44 12.72 -7.91
C ASN A 373 -28.07 12.58 -7.24
N ALA A 374 -27.59 13.61 -6.54
CA ALA A 374 -26.27 13.57 -5.92
C ALA A 374 -26.32 12.89 -4.54
N ALA A 375 -27.42 13.02 -3.81
CA ALA A 375 -27.70 12.24 -2.61
C ALA A 375 -27.89 10.76 -2.97
N ASP A 376 -28.58 10.48 -4.08
CA ASP A 376 -28.81 9.13 -4.61
C ASP A 376 -27.49 8.45 -5.00
N ILE A 377 -26.53 9.17 -5.61
CA ILE A 377 -25.19 8.63 -5.93
C ILE A 377 -24.40 8.33 -4.65
N ALA A 378 -24.41 9.25 -3.68
CA ALA A 378 -23.73 9.05 -2.39
C ALA A 378 -24.31 7.86 -1.61
N PHE A 379 -25.63 7.74 -1.64
CA PHE A 379 -26.37 6.63 -1.04
C PHE A 379 -26.07 5.31 -1.76
N ALA A 380 -26.10 5.30 -3.09
CA ALA A 380 -25.74 4.13 -3.89
C ALA A 380 -24.29 3.68 -3.62
N GLU A 381 -23.33 4.61 -3.52
CA GLU A 381 -21.93 4.29 -3.22
C GLU A 381 -21.74 3.74 -1.80
N LEU A 382 -22.47 4.25 -0.82
CA LEU A 382 -22.47 3.70 0.54
C LEU A 382 -22.99 2.26 0.54
N LEU A 383 -24.04 1.97 -0.22
CA LEU A 383 -24.63 0.64 -0.37
C LEU A 383 -23.80 -0.35 -1.23
N LEU A 384 -22.78 0.11 -1.97
CA LEU A 384 -21.87 -0.81 -2.65
C LEU A 384 -21.13 -1.69 -1.61
N GLY A 385 -20.71 -2.89 -2.00
CA GLY A 385 -20.07 -3.84 -1.08
C GLY A 385 -18.82 -3.33 -0.38
N TYR A 386 -18.45 -3.99 0.73
CA TYR A 386 -17.20 -3.77 1.42
C TYR A 386 -16.06 -4.59 0.81
N SER A 387 -14.81 -4.27 1.19
CA SER A 387 -13.68 -5.09 0.76
C SER A 387 -13.72 -6.47 1.43
N ARG A 388 -13.04 -7.45 0.85
CA ARG A 388 -12.98 -8.80 1.42
C ARG A 388 -12.37 -8.78 2.82
N GLU A 389 -11.39 -7.91 3.06
CA GLU A 389 -10.73 -7.75 4.34
C GLU A 389 -11.67 -7.15 5.40
N ASP A 390 -12.45 -6.13 5.04
CA ASP A 390 -13.44 -5.50 5.92
C ASP A 390 -14.51 -6.51 6.39
N GLU A 391 -14.94 -7.37 5.49
CA GLU A 391 -15.97 -8.38 5.69
C GLU A 391 -15.52 -9.48 6.67
N LEU A 392 -14.29 -9.98 6.50
CA LEU A 392 -13.71 -10.95 7.41
C LEU A 392 -13.51 -10.34 8.80
N LEU A 393 -13.13 -9.06 8.88
CA LEU A 393 -13.01 -8.35 10.15
C LEU A 393 -14.39 -8.15 10.82
N ALA A 394 -15.42 -7.79 10.05
CA ALA A 394 -16.78 -7.65 10.56
C ALA A 394 -17.33 -8.97 11.10
N ASP A 395 -17.05 -10.10 10.44
CA ASP A 395 -17.40 -11.43 10.94
C ASP A 395 -16.69 -11.78 12.24
N GLN A 396 -15.38 -11.50 12.35
CA GLN A 396 -14.62 -11.73 13.57
C GLN A 396 -15.17 -10.91 14.74
N LEU A 397 -15.40 -9.62 14.51
CA LEU A 397 -15.95 -8.73 15.54
C LEU A 397 -17.38 -9.12 15.90
N GLY A 398 -18.22 -9.42 14.92
CA GLY A 398 -19.58 -9.87 15.14
C GLY A 398 -19.61 -11.14 15.98
N ALA A 399 -18.81 -12.16 15.63
CA ALA A 399 -18.69 -13.41 16.39
C ALA A 399 -18.23 -13.17 17.84
N ARG A 400 -17.27 -12.25 18.04
CA ARG A 400 -16.82 -11.83 19.37
C ARG A 400 -17.94 -11.17 20.16
N TYR A 401 -18.62 -10.18 19.59
CA TYR A 401 -19.62 -9.38 20.31
C TYR A 401 -20.88 -10.16 20.63
N ILE A 402 -21.36 -11.02 19.73
CA ILE A 402 -22.53 -11.86 20.01
C ILE A 402 -22.23 -12.87 21.14
N LYS A 403 -21.02 -13.43 21.16
CA LYS A 403 -20.55 -14.29 22.26
C LYS A 403 -20.50 -13.52 23.58
N LEU A 404 -19.95 -12.30 23.59
CA LEU A 404 -19.91 -11.44 24.78
C LEU A 404 -21.32 -11.02 25.25
N ALA A 405 -22.26 -10.85 24.31
CA ALA A 405 -23.66 -10.57 24.60
C ALA A 405 -24.46 -11.82 25.04
N GLY A 406 -23.82 -13.00 25.09
CA GLY A 406 -24.41 -14.24 25.57
C GLY A 406 -25.26 -14.99 24.53
N TYR A 407 -25.06 -14.74 23.24
CA TYR A 407 -25.60 -15.54 22.14
C TYR A 407 -24.58 -16.59 21.68
N ASP A 408 -25.04 -17.66 21.05
CA ASP A 408 -24.16 -18.67 20.46
C ASP A 408 -23.56 -18.16 19.14
N PRO A 409 -22.22 -17.94 19.06
CA PRO A 409 -21.60 -17.45 17.84
C PRO A 409 -21.66 -18.43 16.66
N HIS A 410 -22.01 -19.70 16.88
CA HIS A 410 -22.27 -20.64 15.79
C HIS A 410 -23.49 -20.25 14.95
N GLY A 411 -24.40 -19.41 15.47
CA GLY A 411 -25.50 -18.82 14.71
C GLY A 411 -25.00 -18.06 13.46
N MET A 412 -23.78 -17.52 13.50
CA MET A 412 -23.17 -16.89 12.32
C MET A 412 -22.83 -17.91 11.23
N ILE A 413 -22.32 -19.09 11.63
CA ILE A 413 -21.98 -20.16 10.69
C ILE A 413 -23.25 -20.76 10.08
N THR A 414 -24.31 -20.98 10.88
CA THR A 414 -25.58 -21.52 10.38
C THR A 414 -26.26 -20.55 9.44
N PHE A 415 -26.32 -19.25 9.81
CA PHE A 415 -26.88 -18.21 8.95
C PHE A 415 -26.12 -18.08 7.63
N LEU A 416 -24.78 -18.04 7.64
CA LEU A 416 -23.97 -17.96 6.42
C LEU A 416 -24.22 -19.15 5.47
N LYS A 417 -24.34 -20.37 6.01
CA LYS A 417 -24.69 -21.57 5.22
C LYS A 417 -26.10 -21.48 4.65
N LYS A 418 -27.08 -21.06 5.44
CA LYS A 418 -28.47 -20.86 5.00
C LYS A 418 -28.55 -19.83 3.88
N LEU A 419 -27.82 -18.72 4.02
CA LEU A 419 -27.74 -17.69 3.01
C LEU A 419 -27.09 -18.19 1.71
N GLN A 420 -26.05 -19.03 1.81
CA GLN A 420 -25.46 -19.72 0.67
C GLN A 420 -26.49 -20.58 -0.07
N GLU A 421 -27.35 -21.30 0.65
CA GLU A 421 -28.40 -22.15 0.08
C GLU A 421 -29.54 -21.33 -0.57
N ILE A 422 -30.03 -20.29 0.10
CA ILE A 422 -31.07 -19.38 -0.43
C ILE A 422 -30.61 -18.78 -1.77
N ASN A 423 -29.34 -18.39 -1.87
CA ASN A 423 -28.79 -17.76 -3.05
C ASN A 423 -28.51 -18.73 -4.19
N ARG A 424 -28.15 -20.01 -3.92
CA ARG A 424 -28.07 -21.05 -4.97
C ARG A 424 -29.38 -21.24 -5.73
N ARG A 425 -30.52 -20.91 -5.11
CA ARG A 425 -31.86 -21.10 -5.67
C ARG A 425 -32.43 -19.86 -6.39
N LYS A 426 -31.78 -18.69 -6.31
CA LYS A 426 -32.26 -17.45 -6.94
C LYS A 426 -31.39 -17.04 -8.14
N PRO A 427 -31.97 -16.50 -9.24
CA PRO A 427 -31.19 -15.86 -10.30
C PRO A 427 -30.44 -14.65 -9.73
N LEU A 428 -29.23 -14.39 -10.26
CA LEU A 428 -28.35 -13.29 -9.82
C LEU A 428 -29.08 -11.94 -9.89
N GLN A 429 -29.56 -11.44 -8.75
CA GLN A 429 -30.24 -10.14 -8.66
C GLN A 429 -29.24 -9.00 -8.41
N PRO A 430 -29.46 -7.79 -8.97
CA PRO A 430 -28.53 -6.68 -8.85
C PRO A 430 -28.32 -6.12 -7.44
N LYS A 431 -29.26 -6.33 -6.51
CA LYS A 431 -29.25 -5.82 -5.13
C LYS A 431 -29.14 -6.92 -4.04
N SER A 432 -28.76 -8.14 -4.42
CA SER A 432 -28.62 -9.25 -3.46
C SER A 432 -27.42 -9.04 -2.51
N TYR A 433 -27.57 -9.43 -1.24
CA TYR A 433 -26.53 -9.47 -0.21
C TYR A 433 -25.15 -10.01 -0.70
N PHE A 434 -25.14 -10.96 -1.64
CA PHE A 434 -23.89 -11.54 -2.19
C PHE A 434 -23.16 -10.67 -3.23
N LYS A 435 -23.81 -9.65 -3.81
CA LYS A 435 -23.11 -8.67 -4.65
C LYS A 435 -22.24 -7.73 -3.81
N THR A 436 -22.57 -7.61 -2.53
CA THR A 436 -21.92 -6.70 -1.60
C THR A 436 -20.94 -7.41 -0.64
N HIS A 437 -21.01 -8.74 -0.49
CA HIS A 437 -20.20 -9.52 0.47
C HIS A 437 -19.44 -10.70 -0.19
N PRO A 438 -18.25 -11.10 0.30
CA PRO A 438 -17.37 -12.13 -0.27
C PRO A 438 -17.85 -13.57 -0.04
N TYR A 439 -17.12 -14.53 -0.61
CA TYR A 439 -17.44 -15.97 -0.57
C TYR A 439 -17.52 -16.53 0.87
N VAL A 440 -18.64 -17.21 1.17
CA VAL A 440 -19.01 -17.79 2.47
C VAL A 440 -17.95 -18.69 3.15
N PRO A 441 -17.19 -19.55 2.44
CA PRO A 441 -16.18 -20.39 3.10
C PRO A 441 -15.08 -19.61 3.85
N ASP A 442 -14.63 -18.49 3.28
CA ASP A 442 -13.61 -17.65 3.91
C ASP A 442 -14.14 -16.96 5.17
N ARG A 443 -15.42 -16.55 5.15
CA ARG A 443 -16.15 -15.95 6.26
C ARG A 443 -16.32 -16.95 7.41
N ILE A 444 -16.79 -18.17 7.11
CA ILE A 444 -16.91 -19.26 8.10
C ILE A 444 -15.56 -19.53 8.76
N ARG A 445 -14.47 -19.53 7.99
CA ARG A 445 -13.12 -19.73 8.54
C ARG A 445 -12.72 -18.60 9.49
N ALA A 446 -13.00 -17.34 9.14
CA ALA A 446 -12.69 -16.20 10.00
C ALA A 446 -13.43 -16.29 11.34
N VAL A 447 -14.71 -16.69 11.31
CA VAL A 447 -15.49 -16.96 12.54
C VAL A 447 -14.86 -18.07 13.37
N LYS A 448 -14.58 -19.24 12.78
CA LYS A 448 -13.95 -20.36 13.49
C LYS A 448 -12.61 -19.97 14.13
N GLN A 449 -11.81 -19.17 13.43
CA GLN A 449 -10.54 -18.66 13.95
C GLN A 449 -10.74 -17.77 15.19
N GLU A 450 -11.71 -16.86 15.17
CA GLU A 450 -12.05 -16.04 16.33
C GLU A 450 -12.56 -16.88 17.50
N LEU A 451 -13.29 -17.96 17.23
CA LEU A 451 -13.77 -18.90 18.26
C LEU A 451 -12.68 -19.82 18.81
N GLY A 452 -11.47 -19.82 18.23
CA GLY A 452 -10.38 -20.72 18.61
C GLY A 452 -10.59 -22.17 18.17
N GLU A 453 -11.48 -22.39 17.19
CA GLU A 453 -11.82 -23.71 16.68
C GLU A 453 -10.80 -24.19 15.64
N ARG A 454 -10.70 -25.52 15.49
CA ARG A 454 -9.87 -26.11 14.43
C ARG A 454 -10.52 -25.87 13.07
N VAL A 455 -9.78 -25.23 12.19
CA VAL A 455 -10.13 -25.11 10.77
C VAL A 455 -9.80 -26.43 10.08
N ASN A 456 -10.81 -27.08 9.50
CA ASN A 456 -10.67 -28.35 8.80
C ASN A 456 -10.34 -28.12 7.32
N PHE A 457 -9.82 -29.15 6.64
CA PHE A 457 -9.49 -29.06 5.21
C PHE A 457 -10.70 -28.62 4.35
N ASP A 458 -11.90 -29.05 4.71
CA ASP A 458 -13.15 -28.66 4.04
C ASP A 458 -13.43 -27.15 4.10
N ASP A 459 -12.90 -26.44 5.11
CA ASP A 459 -12.98 -24.98 5.22
C ASP A 459 -11.98 -24.25 4.28
N TYR A 460 -11.08 -24.99 3.62
CA TYR A 460 -10.12 -24.47 2.63
C TYR A 460 -10.55 -24.70 1.18
N ILE A 461 -11.49 -25.62 0.94
CA ILE A 461 -11.86 -25.96 -0.43
C ILE A 461 -13.01 -25.06 -0.88
N ASN A 462 -12.69 -24.09 -1.75
CA ASN A 462 -13.67 -23.48 -2.64
C ASN A 462 -14.09 -24.51 -3.69
N ILE A 463 -14.90 -25.49 -3.29
CA ILE A 463 -15.61 -26.29 -4.28
C ILE A 463 -16.73 -25.39 -4.80
N GLU A 464 -16.41 -24.57 -5.79
CA GLU A 464 -17.38 -24.32 -6.86
C GLU A 464 -17.72 -25.70 -7.43
N GLN A 465 -18.67 -26.39 -6.79
CA GLN A 465 -19.34 -27.49 -7.43
C GLN A 465 -20.10 -26.87 -8.58
N ASN A 466 -19.45 -26.81 -9.73
CA ASN A 466 -20.08 -26.75 -11.02
C ASN A 466 -21.15 -27.85 -11.05
N THR A 467 -22.37 -27.48 -10.70
CA THR A 467 -23.58 -28.18 -11.11
C THR A 467 -24.47 -27.16 -11.81
N HIS A 468 -23.96 -26.62 -12.92
CA HIS A 468 -24.81 -26.46 -14.08
C HIS A 468 -25.05 -27.86 -14.64
N LYS A 469 -26.18 -28.45 -14.26
CA LYS A 469 -26.90 -29.41 -15.09
C LYS A 469 -28.13 -28.71 -15.63
#